data_AF-A0A959CBB7-F1
#
_entry.id   AF-A0A959CBB7-F1
#
_cell.length_a   1.000
_cell.length_b   1.000
_cell.length_c   1.000
_cell.angle_alpha   90.00
_cell.angle_beta   90.00
_cell.angle_gamma   90.00
#
_symmetry.space_group_name_H-M   'P 1'
#
loop_
_entity.id
_entity.type
_entity.pdbx_description
1 polymer ?
#
loop_
_entity_poly.entity_id
_entity_poly.type
_entity_poly.pdbx_seq_one_letter_code
_entity_poly.pdbx_strand_id
1 'polypeptide(L)'
;MKTSAAIIAALLSLFQVLHAQTPYHPMLVQGRTWDVFDTPPELEPCPYTAAWQAFIAGDTTIGGKQYRKIAYHPINAAILFPWCGEFYLDTTTTVFPGFFLREDSLERKVWYLDNDPGSEEFVLFDFSLQVGDTLKYPSGLEYVIAEISDVTLANGTSRRQFKVSD
;
A
#
# COMPACT_ATOMS: atom_id res chain seq x y z
N MET A 1 7.99 45.41 -34.62
CA MET A 1 7.32 45.01 -33.35
C MET A 1 6.05 44.22 -33.64
N LYS A 2 6.13 42.92 -33.98
CA LYS A 2 4.95 42.04 -34.13
C LYS A 2 5.19 40.58 -33.69
N THR A 3 6.42 40.24 -33.28
CA THR A 3 6.83 38.88 -32.90
C THR A 3 6.58 38.55 -31.42
N SER A 4 6.41 39.53 -30.53
CA SER A 4 6.25 39.29 -29.08
C SER A 4 4.89 38.74 -28.66
N ALA A 5 3.81 38.99 -29.42
CA ALA A 5 2.47 38.52 -29.04
C ALA A 5 2.26 37.01 -29.28
N ALA A 6 2.91 36.43 -30.29
CA ALA A 6 2.78 35.01 -30.64
C ALA A 6 3.48 34.09 -29.62
N ILE A 7 4.60 34.53 -29.04
CA ILE A 7 5.38 33.77 -28.04
C ILE A 7 4.60 33.66 -26.72
N ILE A 8 3.91 34.73 -26.30
CA ILE A 8 3.10 34.75 -25.07
C ILE A 8 1.89 33.80 -25.19
N ALA A 9 1.24 33.74 -26.36
CA ALA A 9 0.13 32.81 -26.60
C ALA A 9 0.59 31.33 -26.64
N ALA A 10 1.78 31.06 -27.19
CA ALA A 10 2.39 29.73 -27.15
C ALA A 10 2.80 29.30 -25.73
N LEU A 11 3.29 30.23 -24.90
CA LEU A 11 3.60 29.96 -23.49
C LEU A 11 2.34 29.73 -22.63
N LEU A 12 1.22 30.43 -22.90
CA LEU A 12 -0.03 30.21 -22.16
C LEU A 12 -0.70 28.85 -22.48
N SER A 13 -0.51 28.30 -23.68
CA SER A 13 -1.07 26.99 -24.04
C SER A 13 -0.31 25.80 -23.42
N LEU A 14 0.96 25.99 -23.03
CA LEU A 14 1.75 24.97 -22.32
C LEU A 14 1.31 24.75 -20.86
N PHE A 15 0.63 25.73 -20.23
CA PHE A 15 0.13 25.58 -18.87
C PHE A 15 -1.16 24.75 -18.74
N GLN A 16 -1.88 24.54 -19.85
CA GLN A 16 -3.15 23.79 -19.84
C GLN A 16 -2.95 22.27 -19.83
N VAL A 17 -1.74 21.77 -20.12
CA VAL A 17 -1.46 20.32 -20.20
C VAL A 17 -1.06 19.70 -18.84
N LEU A 18 -0.97 20.51 -17.77
CA LEU A 18 -0.52 20.03 -16.45
C LEU A 18 -1.63 19.41 -15.57
N HIS A 19 -2.89 19.34 -16.02
CA HIS A 19 -4.04 19.10 -15.13
C HIS A 19 -4.80 17.78 -15.31
N ALA A 20 -4.15 16.71 -15.77
CA ALA A 20 -4.79 15.37 -15.80
C ALA A 20 -3.97 14.29 -15.08
N GLN A 21 -3.18 14.64 -14.07
CA GLN A 21 -2.66 13.60 -13.17
C GLN A 21 -3.82 13.12 -12.29
N THR A 22 -4.15 11.84 -12.38
CA THR A 22 -5.07 11.17 -11.44
C THR A 22 -4.64 11.52 -10.02
N PRO A 23 -5.55 12.03 -9.16
CA PRO A 23 -5.20 12.43 -7.81
C PRO A 23 -4.58 11.23 -7.08
N TYR A 24 -3.45 11.47 -6.41
CA TYR A 24 -2.82 10.45 -5.59
C TYR A 24 -3.77 10.07 -4.45
N HIS A 25 -4.02 8.76 -4.31
CA HIS A 25 -4.86 8.23 -3.24
C HIS A 25 -3.95 7.63 -2.17
N PRO A 26 -3.73 8.32 -1.04
CA PRO A 26 -2.83 7.83 -0.01
C PRO A 26 -3.34 6.52 0.59
N MET A 27 -2.41 5.62 0.82
CA MET A 27 -2.64 4.37 1.52
C MET A 27 -2.79 4.64 3.01
N LEU A 28 -1.81 5.32 3.62
CA LEU A 28 -1.68 5.51 5.07
C LEU A 28 -2.58 6.65 5.56
N VAL A 29 -3.88 6.39 5.63
CA VAL A 29 -4.90 7.33 6.12
C VAL A 29 -5.41 6.90 7.50
N GLN A 30 -5.37 7.80 8.48
CA GLN A 30 -5.85 7.53 9.84
C GLN A 30 -7.31 7.06 9.83
N GLY A 31 -7.61 6.04 10.63
CA GLY A 31 -8.95 5.45 10.74
C GLY A 31 -9.29 4.45 9.63
N ARG A 32 -8.39 4.19 8.67
CA ARG A 32 -8.51 3.05 7.76
C ARG A 32 -7.82 1.82 8.33
N THR A 33 -8.27 0.67 7.86
CA THR A 33 -7.72 -0.64 8.19
C THR A 33 -7.37 -1.42 6.93
N TRP A 34 -6.49 -2.41 7.06
CA TRP A 34 -6.12 -3.35 6.01
C TRP A 34 -6.22 -4.76 6.53
N ASP A 35 -7.07 -5.57 5.91
CA ASP A 35 -7.12 -6.99 6.19
C ASP A 35 -6.01 -7.68 5.38
N VAL A 36 -5.11 -8.34 6.09
CA VAL A 36 -4.02 -9.13 5.52
C VAL A 36 -4.28 -10.58 5.91
N PHE A 37 -4.23 -11.47 4.94
CA PHE A 37 -4.46 -12.89 5.16
C PHE A 37 -3.54 -13.72 4.27
N ASP A 38 -3.27 -14.92 4.72
CA ASP A 38 -2.50 -15.93 4.00
C ASP A 38 -3.26 -17.26 4.00
N THR A 39 -3.20 -17.94 2.86
CA THR A 39 -3.87 -19.20 2.59
C THR A 39 -2.90 -20.10 1.83
N PRO A 40 -2.15 -20.96 2.53
CA PRO A 40 -1.25 -21.88 1.87
C PRO A 40 -2.07 -22.86 1.01
N PRO A 41 -1.59 -23.23 -0.19
CA PRO A 41 -2.33 -24.09 -1.12
C PRO A 41 -2.78 -25.43 -0.52
N GLU A 42 -2.03 -25.95 0.46
CA GLU A 42 -2.29 -27.24 1.09
C GLU A 42 -3.49 -27.22 2.05
N LEU A 43 -4.00 -26.04 2.41
CA LEU A 43 -5.07 -25.87 3.40
C LEU A 43 -6.41 -25.43 2.77
N GLU A 44 -6.57 -25.58 1.45
CA GLU A 44 -7.89 -25.58 0.82
C GLU A 44 -8.74 -26.72 1.43
N PRO A 45 -9.94 -26.45 1.99
CA PRO A 45 -10.88 -25.39 1.62
C PRO A 45 -10.93 -24.17 2.55
N CYS A 46 -9.98 -24.00 3.48
CA CYS A 46 -10.00 -22.87 4.42
C CYS A 46 -9.70 -21.56 3.69
N PRO A 47 -10.51 -20.50 3.83
CA PRO A 47 -10.30 -19.25 3.10
C PRO A 47 -9.03 -18.52 3.52
N TYR A 48 -8.57 -18.72 4.75
CA TYR A 48 -7.27 -18.30 5.28
C TYR A 48 -6.92 -19.07 6.55
N THR A 49 -5.62 -19.20 6.81
CA THR A 49 -5.06 -19.91 7.96
C THR A 49 -4.42 -18.96 8.97
N ALA A 50 -4.07 -17.77 8.51
CA ALA A 50 -3.70 -16.63 9.34
C ALA A 50 -4.28 -15.37 8.70
N ALA A 51 -4.87 -14.51 9.52
CA ALA A 51 -5.35 -13.21 9.08
C ALA A 51 -5.29 -12.19 10.22
N TRP A 52 -5.11 -10.92 9.85
CA TRP A 52 -5.11 -9.82 10.79
C TRP A 52 -5.58 -8.53 10.11
N GLN A 53 -6.17 -7.65 10.90
CA GLN A 53 -6.56 -6.31 10.47
C GLN A 53 -5.53 -5.30 10.99
N ALA A 54 -4.69 -4.80 10.11
CA ALA A 54 -3.71 -3.77 10.41
C ALA A 54 -4.35 -2.37 10.44
N PHE A 55 -3.79 -1.47 11.25
CA PHE A 55 -4.22 -0.07 11.38
C PHE A 55 -3.08 0.84 11.86
N ILE A 56 -3.26 2.15 11.71
CA ILE A 56 -2.31 3.16 12.21
C ILE A 56 -2.56 3.41 13.70
N ALA A 57 -1.60 3.01 14.54
CA ALA A 57 -1.65 3.16 16.00
C ALA A 57 -1.06 4.49 16.50
N GLY A 58 -0.40 5.25 15.62
CA GLY A 58 0.12 6.57 15.91
C GLY A 58 1.29 6.93 15.01
N ASP A 59 1.97 8.01 15.36
CA ASP A 59 3.07 8.58 14.58
C ASP A 59 4.39 8.50 15.33
N THR A 60 5.49 8.57 14.59
CA THR A 60 6.83 8.73 15.15
C THR A 60 7.76 9.44 14.18
N THR A 61 8.87 9.96 14.69
CA THR A 61 9.91 10.60 13.90
C THR A 61 11.21 9.84 14.11
N ILE A 62 11.78 9.30 13.03
CA ILE A 62 13.03 8.54 13.05
C ILE A 62 13.95 9.16 11.99
N GLY A 63 15.15 9.59 12.39
CA GLY A 63 16.10 10.23 11.46
C GLY A 63 15.54 11.48 10.75
N GLY A 64 14.65 12.24 11.40
CA GLY A 64 14.01 13.43 10.83
C GLY A 64 12.87 13.16 9.83
N LYS A 65 12.56 11.89 9.53
CA LYS A 65 11.43 11.49 8.68
C LYS A 65 10.23 11.08 9.55
N GLN A 66 9.03 11.42 9.09
CA GLN A 66 7.77 11.04 9.76
C GLN A 66 7.35 9.64 9.32
N TYR A 67 6.98 8.80 10.29
CA TYR A 67 6.48 7.45 10.08
C TYR A 67 5.18 7.22 10.85
N ARG A 68 4.41 6.25 10.38
CA ARG A 68 3.24 5.67 11.03
C ARG A 68 3.64 4.39 11.75
N LYS A 69 3.28 4.27 13.02
CA LYS A 69 3.34 3.02 13.78
C LYS A 69 2.16 2.16 13.36
N ILE A 70 2.44 0.94 12.93
CA ILE A 70 1.39 -0.02 12.56
C ILE A 70 1.16 -0.96 13.75
N ALA A 71 -0.10 -1.23 14.02
CA ALA A 71 -0.53 -2.31 14.90
C ALA A 71 -1.59 -3.15 14.17
N TYR A 72 -1.95 -4.30 14.72
CA TYR A 72 -3.03 -5.10 14.18
C TYR A 72 -3.83 -5.82 15.26
N HIS A 73 -5.05 -6.18 14.90
CA HIS A 73 -5.91 -7.12 15.62
C HIS A 73 -5.94 -8.44 14.85
N PRO A 74 -5.77 -9.60 15.50
CA PRO A 74 -5.87 -10.88 14.81
C PRO A 74 -7.31 -11.16 14.37
N ILE A 75 -7.45 -11.82 13.21
CA ILE A 75 -8.72 -12.37 12.74
C ILE A 75 -8.65 -13.88 12.95
N ASN A 76 -9.43 -14.37 13.91
CA ASN A 76 -9.40 -15.76 14.35
C ASN A 76 -10.58 -16.54 13.80
N ALA A 77 -10.40 -17.84 13.59
CA ALA A 77 -11.51 -18.76 13.30
C ALA A 77 -12.10 -19.29 14.61
N ALA A 78 -13.43 -19.21 14.78
CA ALA A 78 -14.09 -19.88 15.91
C ALA A 78 -14.15 -21.40 15.70
N ILE A 79 -14.18 -21.85 14.44
CA ILE A 79 -14.15 -23.26 14.07
C ILE A 79 -12.76 -23.60 13.54
N LEU A 80 -12.07 -24.52 14.20
CA LEU A 80 -10.73 -24.97 13.83
C LEU A 80 -10.75 -25.91 12.61
N PHE A 81 -9.57 -26.09 12.02
CA PHE A 81 -9.33 -27.05 10.94
C PHE A 81 -9.92 -28.43 11.26
N PRO A 82 -10.58 -29.12 10.30
CA PRO A 82 -10.67 -28.81 8.87
C PRO A 82 -11.81 -27.88 8.44
N TRP A 83 -12.65 -27.38 9.34
CA TRP A 83 -13.90 -26.67 8.98
C TRP A 83 -13.79 -25.14 9.03
N CYS A 84 -12.58 -24.59 8.90
CA CYS A 84 -12.22 -23.18 9.11
C CYS A 84 -13.34 -22.21 8.73
N GLY A 85 -14.03 -21.69 9.73
CA GLY A 85 -15.24 -20.90 9.57
C GLY A 85 -15.54 -20.06 10.80
N GLU A 86 -16.52 -19.18 10.67
CA GLU A 86 -16.90 -18.22 11.72
C GLU A 86 -15.71 -17.38 12.16
N PHE A 87 -15.21 -16.57 11.24
CA PHE A 87 -14.10 -15.68 11.54
C PHE A 87 -14.58 -14.44 12.28
N TYR A 88 -13.80 -14.04 13.28
CA TYR A 88 -14.07 -12.84 14.07
C TYR A 88 -12.78 -12.05 14.28
N LEU A 89 -12.94 -10.73 14.33
CA LEU A 89 -11.88 -9.80 14.69
C LEU A 89 -11.74 -9.77 16.22
N ASP A 90 -10.59 -10.19 16.73
CA ASP A 90 -10.30 -10.08 18.16
C ASP A 90 -9.71 -8.70 18.48
N THR A 91 -10.59 -7.76 18.82
CA THR A 91 -10.19 -6.41 19.24
C THR A 91 -9.70 -6.34 20.70
N THR A 92 -9.74 -7.45 21.44
CA THR A 92 -9.21 -7.50 22.82
C THR A 92 -7.69 -7.67 22.82
N THR A 93 -7.14 -8.16 21.71
CA THR A 93 -5.71 -8.32 21.48
C THR A 93 -5.20 -7.30 20.47
N THR A 94 -4.27 -6.43 20.87
CA THR A 94 -3.56 -5.52 19.96
C THR A 94 -2.10 -5.92 19.89
N VAL A 95 -1.60 -6.18 18.69
CA VAL A 95 -0.19 -6.55 18.46
C VAL A 95 0.56 -5.41 17.79
N PHE A 96 1.75 -5.12 18.30
CA PHE A 96 2.69 -4.15 17.73
C PHE A 96 3.85 -4.93 17.09
N PRO A 97 3.84 -5.14 15.76
CA PRO A 97 4.84 -5.97 15.07
C PRO A 97 6.25 -5.38 15.06
N GLY A 98 6.44 -4.13 15.52
CA GLY A 98 7.76 -3.51 15.57
C GLY A 98 8.25 -3.01 14.22
N PHE A 99 7.36 -2.53 13.35
CA PHE A 99 7.75 -1.83 12.12
C PHE A 99 7.00 -0.52 11.93
N PHE A 100 7.52 0.30 11.03
CA PHE A 100 7.01 1.62 10.73
C PHE A 100 6.80 1.77 9.22
N LEU A 101 5.73 2.47 8.84
CA LEU A 101 5.47 2.79 7.43
C LEU A 101 5.55 4.29 7.21
N ARG A 102 6.19 4.71 6.12
CA ARG A 102 6.20 6.10 5.67
C ARG A 102 5.67 6.17 4.25
N GLU A 103 4.82 7.14 3.99
CA GLU A 103 4.28 7.36 2.66
C GLU A 103 4.77 8.71 2.13
N ASP A 104 5.36 8.68 0.94
CA ASP A 104 5.74 9.88 0.20
C ASP A 104 4.77 10.06 -0.97
N SER A 105 3.96 11.12 -0.91
CA SER A 105 2.94 11.41 -1.93
C SER A 105 3.50 12.02 -3.22
N LEU A 106 4.71 12.61 -3.17
CA LEU A 106 5.38 13.15 -4.35
C LEU A 106 6.02 12.01 -5.15
N GLU A 107 6.70 11.10 -4.46
CA GLU A 107 7.29 9.90 -5.07
C GLU A 107 6.25 8.79 -5.32
N ARG A 108 5.09 8.86 -4.66
CA ARG A 108 4.04 7.84 -4.70
C ARG A 108 4.53 6.48 -4.22
N LYS A 109 5.29 6.48 -3.12
CA LYS A 109 5.90 5.29 -2.53
C LYS A 109 5.51 5.12 -1.07
N VAL A 110 5.38 3.86 -0.66
CA VAL A 110 5.30 3.46 0.74
C VAL A 110 6.60 2.77 1.10
N TRP A 111 7.25 3.26 2.14
CA TRP A 111 8.49 2.77 2.71
C TRP A 111 8.19 1.97 3.96
N TYR A 112 8.89 0.86 4.13
CA TYR A 112 8.92 0.04 5.34
C TYR A 112 10.24 0.28 6.08
N LEU A 113 10.17 0.38 7.39
CA LEU A 113 11.33 0.43 8.27
C LEU A 113 11.11 -0.52 9.45
N ASP A 114 12.02 -1.47 9.64
CA ASP A 114 12.01 -2.33 10.81
C ASP A 114 12.53 -1.58 12.06
N ASN A 115 12.13 -2.02 13.26
CA ASN A 115 12.59 -1.45 14.53
C ASN A 115 13.93 -2.05 15.00
N ASP A 116 14.46 -3.05 14.31
CA ASP A 116 15.78 -3.60 14.63
C ASP A 116 16.90 -2.55 14.46
N PRO A 117 17.85 -2.46 15.40
CA PRO A 117 18.96 -1.51 15.31
C PRO A 117 19.78 -1.68 14.02
N GLY A 118 19.93 -0.61 13.26
CA GLY A 118 20.69 -0.61 12.00
C GLY A 118 19.87 -1.00 10.78
N SER A 119 18.57 -1.25 10.91
CA SER A 119 17.68 -1.51 9.78
C SER A 119 17.63 -0.31 8.83
N GLU A 120 17.68 -0.60 7.55
CA GLU A 120 17.50 0.38 6.48
C GLU A 120 16.04 0.37 5.99
N GLU A 121 15.56 1.52 5.53
CA GLU A 121 14.25 1.59 4.90
C GLU A 121 14.28 0.92 3.52
N PHE A 122 13.20 0.24 3.14
CA PHE A 122 13.02 -0.26 1.78
C PHE A 122 11.63 0.09 1.23
N VAL A 123 11.48 0.03 -0.09
CA VAL A 123 10.21 0.32 -0.76
C VAL A 123 9.27 -0.88 -0.60
N LEU A 124 8.20 -0.69 0.16
CA LEU A 124 7.14 -1.69 0.31
C LEU A 124 6.18 -1.68 -0.88
N PHE A 125 5.82 -0.48 -1.34
CA PHE A 125 4.97 -0.26 -2.51
C PHE A 125 5.45 0.96 -3.32
N ASP A 126 5.41 0.84 -4.64
CA ASP A 126 5.67 1.93 -5.58
C ASP A 126 4.50 2.03 -6.57
N PHE A 127 3.70 3.09 -6.44
CA PHE A 127 2.52 3.30 -7.28
C PHE A 127 2.86 3.95 -8.64
N SER A 128 4.13 4.22 -8.91
CA SER A 128 4.61 4.70 -10.21
C SER A 128 4.93 3.56 -11.19
N LEU A 129 5.07 2.33 -10.69
CA LEU A 129 5.35 1.15 -11.50
C LEU A 129 4.30 0.92 -12.60
N GLN A 130 4.79 0.45 -13.73
CA GLN A 130 4.04 0.05 -14.92
C GLN A 130 4.11 -1.47 -15.11
N VAL A 131 3.26 -2.00 -15.97
CA VAL A 131 3.32 -3.42 -16.37
C VAL A 131 4.70 -3.74 -16.94
N GLY A 132 5.32 -4.81 -16.44
CA GLY A 132 6.68 -5.23 -16.78
C GLY A 132 7.77 -4.70 -15.85
N ASP A 133 7.48 -3.70 -15.00
CA ASP A 133 8.42 -3.26 -13.98
C ASP A 133 8.55 -4.29 -12.85
N THR A 134 9.64 -4.21 -12.09
CA THR A 134 9.95 -5.15 -11.00
C THR A 134 10.04 -4.42 -9.66
N LEU A 135 9.32 -4.94 -8.65
CA LEU A 135 9.47 -4.56 -7.26
C LEU A 135 10.42 -5.54 -6.56
N LYS A 136 11.48 -5.04 -5.94
CA LYS A 136 12.52 -5.84 -5.30
C LYS A 136 12.51 -5.66 -3.79
N TYR A 137 12.53 -6.77 -3.06
CA TYR A 137 12.56 -6.78 -1.61
C TYR A 137 13.96 -7.16 -1.09
N PRO A 138 14.36 -6.68 0.11
CA PRO A 138 15.66 -7.04 0.71
C PRO A 138 15.87 -8.54 0.91
N SER A 139 14.79 -9.33 0.99
CA SER A 139 14.84 -10.80 1.05
C SER A 139 15.37 -11.46 -0.24
N GLY A 140 15.54 -10.68 -1.32
CA GLY A 140 15.85 -11.19 -2.65
C GLY A 140 14.62 -11.59 -3.46
N LEU A 141 13.42 -11.47 -2.88
CA LEU A 141 12.17 -11.65 -3.62
C LEU A 141 11.99 -10.51 -4.62
N GLU A 142 11.62 -10.88 -5.84
CA GLU A 142 11.30 -9.96 -6.92
C GLU A 142 9.90 -10.26 -7.42
N TYR A 143 9.12 -9.22 -7.66
CA TYR A 143 7.78 -9.33 -8.21
C TYR A 143 7.66 -8.48 -9.45
N VAL A 144 7.26 -9.07 -10.56
CA VAL A 144 7.01 -8.36 -11.81
C VAL A 144 5.55 -7.92 -11.84
N ILE A 145 5.29 -6.65 -12.19
CA ILE A 145 3.93 -6.17 -12.39
C ILE A 145 3.36 -6.82 -13.65
N ALA A 146 2.51 -7.82 -13.50
CA ALA A 146 1.93 -8.57 -14.60
C ALA A 146 0.74 -7.84 -15.23
N GLU A 147 -0.07 -7.16 -14.41
CA GLU A 147 -1.27 -6.46 -14.85
C GLU A 147 -1.55 -5.26 -13.93
N ILE A 148 -2.01 -4.15 -14.51
CA ILE A 148 -2.61 -3.04 -13.78
C ILE A 148 -4.02 -2.86 -14.31
N SER A 149 -5.01 -2.94 -13.42
CA SER A 149 -6.42 -2.72 -13.73
C SER A 149 -7.06 -1.74 -12.76
N ASP A 150 -8.25 -1.25 -13.07
CA ASP A 150 -9.06 -0.45 -12.16
C ASP A 150 -10.16 -1.32 -11.53
N VAL A 151 -10.33 -1.21 -10.22
CA VAL A 151 -11.43 -1.80 -9.46
C VAL A 151 -12.34 -0.70 -8.93
N THR A 152 -13.64 -0.84 -9.18
CA THR A 152 -14.66 0.05 -8.60
C THR A 152 -15.07 -0.51 -7.25
N LEU A 153 -14.82 0.25 -6.17
CA LEU A 153 -15.22 -0.12 -4.82
C LEU A 153 -16.73 0.07 -4.62
N ALA A 154 -17.29 -0.55 -3.57
CA ALA A 154 -18.72 -0.47 -3.25
C ALA A 154 -19.24 0.97 -3.03
N ASN A 155 -18.36 1.90 -2.68
CA ASN A 155 -18.67 3.32 -2.54
C ASN A 155 -18.60 4.10 -3.87
N GLY A 156 -18.42 3.43 -5.00
CA GLY A 156 -18.31 4.01 -6.34
C GLY A 156 -16.94 4.61 -6.68
N THR A 157 -15.96 4.55 -5.77
CA THR A 157 -14.61 5.07 -6.06
C THR A 157 -13.78 4.04 -6.83
N SER A 158 -13.04 4.50 -7.85
CA SER A 158 -12.07 3.65 -8.57
C SER A 158 -10.73 3.60 -7.84
N ARG A 159 -10.09 2.43 -7.85
CA ARG A 159 -8.73 2.19 -7.35
C ARG A 159 -7.96 1.35 -8.34
N ARG A 160 -6.65 1.59 -8.47
CA ARG A 160 -5.77 0.71 -9.25
C ARG A 160 -5.47 -0.56 -8.47
N GLN A 161 -5.61 -1.70 -9.13
CA GLN A 161 -5.18 -3.01 -8.66
C GLN A 161 -3.93 -3.42 -9.44
N PHE A 162 -2.90 -3.85 -8.71
CA PHE A 162 -1.68 -4.40 -9.26
C PHE A 162 -1.71 -5.91 -9.05
N LYS A 163 -1.58 -6.67 -10.13
CA LYS A 163 -1.33 -8.12 -10.06
C LYS A 163 0.14 -8.34 -10.33
N VAL A 164 0.76 -9.17 -9.49
CA VAL A 164 2.17 -9.47 -9.55
C VAL A 164 2.39 -10.95 -9.85
N SER A 165 3.52 -11.27 -10.46
CA SER A 165 4.04 -12.63 -10.59
C SER A 165 5.46 -12.70 -10.02
N ASP A 166 5.81 -13.88 -9.51
CA ASP A 166 7.17 -14.27 -9.13
C ASP A 166 8.03 -14.66 -10.34
#